data_AF-A0A1Y1WV00-F1
#
_entry.id   AF-A0A1Y1WV00-F1
#
_cell.length_a   1.000
_cell.length_b   1.000
_cell.length_c   1.000
_cell.angle_alpha   90.00
_cell.angle_beta   90.00
_cell.angle_gamma   90.00
#
_symmetry.space_group_name_H-M   'P 1'
#
loop_
_entity.id
_entity.type
_entity.pdbx_description
1 polymer ?
#
loop_
_entity_poly.entity_id
_entity_poly.type
_entity_poly.pdbx_seq_one_letter_code
_entity_poly.pdbx_strand_id
1 'polypeptide(L)'
;MKVYIFSIVIFLYIIFCNINVSLTKLVVPEYHFSDEIHFTTEHGCKLSKKENNIKVKYTSFKKHDKLNKRLVRTPIANPFIPIYDFGTANEYVRQRVKNITEYAFSVFTEVFDFYQPLRVKVTVDSDPKNEFYGKTLPPVLYALRDPLENMTIAYPLPLVKQLNLDSAIDFDTNNEYDLHHVLDNDFILQKDITLDVVMVHEMLHGFGLTSQIRTVVNGNINPNIPAYHSEVKYYMPDLLEHRNVKDNIKTIETFVPISIWERHFVDYQDQTNYYFTEKFNSISETPLYLDFHEPMFASEKSQMSHLQDAVDNWQGLDEGVNFYEKVHQGRSVGFKTKDGRIVPVLTYEDGKSAPDLHHVCSRNINYVSPNKSTGQIDQNFAMYPKVIMTQDLNEILTKHNLGPQNKHGFLSDDLISILETMGYHRKGTPVDNRVFHVIKKHEVDEDKAIVDGKDSKTGSNGNKSSSGKNDNLKVEESSSSSKSFYYQPFTLIIFILFSFILSFV
;
A
#
# COMPACT_ATOMS: atom_id res chain seq x y z
N MET A 1 0.60 -25.63 -75.25
CA MET A 1 0.49 -24.56 -74.24
C MET A 1 1.04 -25.08 -72.93
N LYS A 2 2.28 -24.73 -72.59
CA LYS A 2 2.85 -24.98 -71.27
C LYS A 2 3.35 -23.64 -70.75
N VAL A 3 3.23 -23.46 -69.44
CA VAL A 3 3.85 -22.42 -68.61
C VAL A 3 3.10 -21.09 -68.51
N TYR A 4 2.13 -21.02 -67.59
CA TYR A 4 1.89 -19.85 -66.72
C TYR A 4 1.45 -20.26 -65.29
N ILE A 5 1.41 -21.56 -64.97
CA ILE A 5 0.99 -22.04 -63.64
C ILE A 5 2.04 -21.68 -62.57
N PHE A 6 3.34 -21.71 -62.92
CA PHE A 6 4.41 -21.45 -61.96
C PHE A 6 4.38 -20.01 -61.42
N SER A 7 4.09 -19.03 -62.28
CA SER A 7 4.01 -17.62 -61.87
C SER A 7 2.80 -17.35 -60.96
N ILE A 8 1.67 -18.02 -61.20
CA ILE A 8 0.46 -17.87 -60.38
C ILE A 8 0.67 -18.52 -59.00
N VAL A 9 1.32 -19.69 -58.94
CA VAL A 9 1.65 -20.36 -57.67
C VAL A 9 2.64 -19.52 -56.84
N ILE A 10 3.64 -18.92 -57.48
CA ILE A 10 4.57 -18.00 -56.79
C ILE A 10 3.84 -16.76 -56.29
N PHE A 11 2.94 -16.18 -57.09
CA PHE A 11 2.21 -14.98 -56.70
C PHE A 11 1.25 -15.25 -55.53
N LEU A 12 0.56 -16.40 -55.55
CA LEU A 12 -0.29 -16.84 -54.44
C LEU A 12 0.52 -17.17 -53.19
N TYR A 13 1.71 -17.77 -53.33
CA TYR A 13 2.63 -18.01 -52.22
C TYR A 13 3.11 -16.70 -51.60
N ILE A 14 3.47 -15.70 -52.41
CA ILE A 14 3.87 -14.37 -51.93
C ILE A 14 2.70 -13.67 -51.22
N ILE A 15 1.47 -13.78 -51.72
CA ILE A 15 0.28 -13.24 -51.05
C ILE A 15 0.04 -13.97 -49.72
N PHE A 16 0.13 -15.31 -49.68
CA PHE A 16 -0.03 -16.07 -48.45
C PHE A 16 1.07 -15.79 -47.42
N CYS A 17 2.32 -15.60 -47.87
CA CYS A 17 3.42 -15.19 -47.02
C CYS A 17 3.22 -13.77 -46.51
N ASN A 18 2.74 -12.82 -47.32
CA ASN A 18 2.45 -11.46 -46.87
C ASN A 18 1.24 -11.40 -45.93
N ILE A 19 0.20 -12.19 -46.16
CA ILE A 19 -0.95 -12.31 -45.26
C ILE A 19 -0.52 -12.97 -43.94
N ASN A 20 0.34 -14.00 -43.97
CA ASN A 20 0.93 -14.57 -42.74
C ASN A 20 1.83 -13.57 -42.03
N VAL A 21 2.63 -12.77 -42.74
CA VAL A 21 3.48 -11.71 -42.17
C VAL A 21 2.63 -10.55 -41.61
N SER A 22 1.47 -10.26 -42.21
CA SER A 22 0.52 -9.27 -41.69
C SER A 22 -0.34 -9.81 -40.53
N LEU A 23 -0.67 -11.10 -40.50
CA LEU A 23 -1.36 -11.76 -39.38
C LEU A 23 -0.42 -12.07 -38.20
N THR A 24 0.87 -12.34 -38.46
CA THR A 24 1.91 -12.36 -37.41
C THR A 24 2.31 -10.95 -36.96
N LYS A 25 1.94 -9.91 -37.72
CA LYS A 25 1.96 -8.51 -37.28
C LYS A 25 0.73 -8.07 -36.48
N LEU A 26 -0.24 -8.97 -36.24
CA LEU A 26 -1.04 -8.93 -35.00
C LEU A 26 -0.13 -9.44 -33.87
N VAL A 27 0.89 -8.63 -33.60
CA VAL A 27 1.79 -8.77 -32.47
C VAL A 27 0.91 -8.52 -31.24
N VAL A 28 0.46 -9.60 -30.61
CA VAL A 28 0.40 -9.58 -29.14
C VAL A 28 1.81 -9.19 -28.73
N PRO A 29 2.03 -8.09 -27.99
CA PRO A 29 3.36 -7.74 -27.51
C PRO A 29 3.93 -8.98 -26.82
N GLU A 30 4.88 -9.65 -27.46
CA GLU A 30 5.75 -10.59 -26.77
C GLU A 30 6.58 -9.73 -25.84
N TYR A 31 6.10 -9.64 -24.59
CA TYR A 31 6.82 -9.05 -23.49
C TYR A 31 8.09 -9.89 -23.30
N HIS A 32 9.18 -9.46 -23.92
CA HIS A 32 10.51 -9.87 -23.57
C HIS A 32 10.81 -9.30 -22.18
N PHE A 33 10.52 -10.11 -21.15
CA PHE A 33 11.14 -9.94 -19.84
C PHE A 33 12.65 -10.00 -20.07
N SER A 34 13.37 -8.94 -19.72
CA SER A 34 14.80 -8.83 -20.01
C SER A 34 15.57 -10.04 -19.49
N ASP A 35 16.40 -10.58 -20.37
CA ASP A 35 17.35 -11.66 -20.13
C ASP A 35 18.41 -11.28 -19.06
N GLU A 36 18.87 -12.31 -18.34
CA GLU A 36 19.91 -12.39 -17.28
C GLU A 36 19.38 -12.21 -15.82
N ILE A 37 19.41 -13.19 -14.90
CA ILE A 37 20.24 -14.41 -14.73
C ILE A 37 19.40 -15.57 -14.12
N HIS A 38 19.58 -16.79 -14.66
CA HIS A 38 19.09 -18.07 -14.13
C HIS A 38 19.90 -18.57 -12.93
N PHE A 39 19.30 -19.34 -12.01
CA PHE A 39 19.68 -20.74 -11.70
C PHE A 39 18.60 -21.42 -10.83
N THR A 40 17.98 -22.45 -11.37
CA THR A 40 17.32 -23.51 -10.59
C THR A 40 18.38 -24.51 -10.15
N THR A 41 18.39 -24.85 -8.86
CA THR A 41 18.97 -26.10 -8.35
C THR A 41 17.93 -26.81 -7.48
N GLU A 42 17.81 -28.13 -7.68
CA GLU A 42 16.85 -29.09 -7.09
C GLU A 42 16.80 -29.21 -5.55
N HIS A 43 17.33 -28.26 -4.79
CA HIS A 43 17.28 -28.28 -3.33
C HIS A 43 16.74 -26.97 -2.77
N GLY A 44 15.46 -27.02 -2.39
CA GLY A 44 14.84 -26.24 -1.33
C GLY A 44 15.22 -24.77 -1.25
N CYS A 45 14.47 -23.91 -1.97
CA CYS A 45 14.41 -22.51 -1.61
C CYS A 45 13.79 -22.37 -0.21
N LYS A 46 14.64 -22.18 0.80
CA LYS A 46 14.28 -21.40 1.98
C LYS A 46 14.02 -19.96 1.52
N LEU A 47 12.75 -19.62 1.35
CA LEU A 47 12.29 -18.24 1.39
C LEU A 47 12.55 -17.71 2.80
N SER A 48 13.61 -16.92 2.97
CA SER A 48 13.69 -15.94 4.05
C SER A 48 13.72 -14.54 3.43
N LYS A 49 12.58 -14.12 2.89
CA LYS A 49 12.24 -12.70 2.87
C LYS A 49 11.06 -12.55 3.84
N LYS A 50 11.30 -11.91 4.98
CA LYS A 50 10.20 -11.41 5.83
C LYS A 50 9.46 -10.38 4.97
N GLU A 51 8.29 -10.75 4.46
CA GLU A 51 7.43 -9.84 3.71
C GLU A 51 6.77 -8.86 4.67
N ASN A 52 7.01 -7.56 4.45
CA ASN A 52 6.33 -6.45 5.13
C ASN A 52 4.94 -6.27 4.51
N ASN A 53 4.04 -7.25 4.67
CA ASN A 53 2.68 -7.12 4.16
C ASN A 53 1.91 -6.07 4.97
N ILE A 54 1.56 -4.96 4.34
CA ILE A 54 0.65 -3.96 4.90
C ILE A 54 -0.70 -4.65 5.14
N LYS A 55 -1.15 -4.67 6.39
CA LYS A 55 -2.45 -5.24 6.77
C LYS A 55 -3.45 -4.11 6.95
N VAL A 56 -4.35 -3.94 6.00
CA VAL A 56 -5.55 -3.11 6.19
C VAL A 56 -6.69 -4.03 6.62
N LYS A 57 -7.34 -3.71 7.74
CA LYS A 57 -8.46 -4.51 8.25
C LYS A 57 -9.79 -3.78 8.07
N TYR A 58 -10.74 -4.49 7.45
CA TYR A 58 -12.16 -4.18 7.50
C TYR A 58 -12.79 -5.04 8.60
N THR A 59 -13.47 -4.43 9.56
CA THR A 59 -13.98 -5.14 10.74
C THR A 59 -15.18 -6.04 10.42
N SER A 60 -15.22 -7.21 11.08
CA SER A 60 -16.42 -8.03 11.23
C SER A 60 -17.01 -7.79 12.63
N PHE A 61 -18.32 -7.57 12.72
CA PHE A 61 -19.00 -7.32 14.00
C PHE A 61 -19.60 -8.60 14.58
N LYS A 62 -19.60 -8.72 15.91
CA LYS A 62 -20.66 -9.47 16.60
C LYS A 62 -21.96 -8.69 16.44
N LYS A 63 -23.01 -9.33 15.90
CA LYS A 63 -24.39 -8.84 16.02
C LYS A 63 -24.63 -8.51 17.50
N HIS A 64 -25.09 -7.29 17.78
CA HIS A 64 -25.31 -6.66 19.10
C HIS A 64 -24.16 -5.76 19.58
N ASP A 65 -24.18 -4.49 19.19
CA ASP A 65 -24.69 -3.44 20.08
C ASP A 65 -24.85 -2.10 19.35
N LYS A 66 -26.02 -1.48 19.49
CA LYS A 66 -26.26 -0.09 19.11
C LYS A 66 -25.56 0.82 20.12
N LEU A 67 -24.28 1.09 19.94
CA LEU A 67 -23.53 2.04 20.77
C LEU A 67 -23.74 3.49 20.30
N ASN A 68 -24.95 4.02 20.52
CA ASN A 68 -25.27 5.44 20.36
C ASN A 68 -24.87 6.30 21.57
N LYS A 69 -23.88 5.88 22.36
CA LYS A 69 -23.37 6.67 23.48
C LYS A 69 -21.97 7.13 23.15
N ARG A 70 -21.79 8.46 23.02
CA ARG A 70 -20.48 9.12 23.17
C ARG A 70 -19.75 8.45 24.33
N LEU A 71 -18.68 7.72 24.04
CA LEU A 71 -17.81 7.20 25.08
C LEU A 71 -17.13 8.42 25.70
N VAL A 72 -17.45 8.72 26.95
CA VAL A 72 -16.64 9.65 27.74
C VAL A 72 -15.28 8.99 27.88
N ARG A 73 -14.30 9.45 27.10
CA ARG A 73 -12.94 8.92 27.13
C ARG A 73 -12.17 9.62 28.24
N THR A 74 -11.54 8.86 29.13
CA THR A 74 -10.69 9.39 30.19
C THR A 74 -9.24 9.07 29.87
N PRO A 75 -8.32 10.04 29.89
CA PRO A 75 -6.91 9.77 29.67
C PRO A 75 -6.36 8.78 30.70
N ILE A 76 -5.50 7.86 30.27
CA ILE A 76 -4.81 6.89 31.13
C ILE A 76 -3.38 7.36 31.42
N ALA A 77 -2.92 7.13 32.65
CA ALA A 77 -1.60 7.59 33.10
C ALA A 77 -0.43 6.84 32.43
N ASN A 78 -0.59 5.52 32.22
CA ASN A 78 0.44 4.64 31.67
C ASN A 78 -0.09 3.96 30.40
N PRO A 79 -0.07 4.64 29.24
CA PRO A 79 -0.66 4.11 28.02
C PRO A 79 0.20 3.08 27.31
N PHE A 80 1.51 3.03 27.56
CA PHE A 80 2.40 2.11 26.85
C PHE A 80 2.67 0.85 27.66
N ILE A 81 2.47 -0.31 27.02
CA ILE A 81 2.77 -1.63 27.58
C ILE A 81 3.92 -2.22 26.76
N PRO A 82 5.17 -2.14 27.26
CA PRO A 82 6.32 -2.66 26.51
C PRO A 82 6.33 -4.19 26.54
N ILE A 83 6.68 -4.78 25.39
CA ILE A 83 6.91 -6.22 25.21
C ILE A 83 8.31 -6.38 24.61
N TYR A 84 9.25 -6.82 25.43
CA TYR A 84 10.64 -6.93 24.99
C TYR A 84 10.95 -8.33 24.46
N ASP A 85 11.62 -8.36 23.32
CA ASP A 85 12.22 -9.56 22.74
C ASP A 85 13.72 -9.31 22.55
N PHE A 86 14.51 -9.72 23.54
CA PHE A 86 15.94 -9.41 23.59
C PHE A 86 16.83 -10.45 22.89
N GLY A 87 16.26 -11.57 22.41
CA GLY A 87 17.06 -12.67 21.88
C GLY A 87 18.23 -13.05 22.80
N THR A 88 19.45 -13.01 22.26
CA THR A 88 20.71 -13.31 22.97
C THR A 88 21.41 -12.08 23.56
N ALA A 89 20.77 -10.91 23.59
CA ALA A 89 21.38 -9.68 24.10
C ALA A 89 21.77 -9.79 25.59
N ASN A 90 22.90 -9.16 25.95
CA ASN A 90 23.42 -9.13 27.32
C ASN A 90 22.67 -8.13 28.22
N GLU A 91 22.89 -8.17 29.53
CA GLU A 91 22.16 -7.33 30.49
C GLU A 91 22.37 -5.82 30.27
N TYR A 92 23.56 -5.41 29.83
CA TYR A 92 23.83 -4.02 29.50
C TYR A 92 22.94 -3.52 28.36
N VAL A 93 22.84 -4.29 27.27
CA VAL A 93 21.97 -3.98 26.13
C VAL A 93 20.50 -3.96 26.58
N ARG A 94 20.06 -4.95 27.36
CA ARG A 94 18.68 -5.03 27.86
C ARG A 94 18.29 -3.79 28.66
N GLN A 95 19.15 -3.36 29.60
CA GLN A 95 18.88 -2.19 30.41
C GLN A 95 18.89 -0.90 29.57
N ARG A 96 19.84 -0.78 28.62
CA ARG A 96 19.89 0.38 27.72
C ARG A 96 18.63 0.49 26.89
N VAL A 97 18.15 -0.61 26.30
CA VAL A 97 16.91 -0.64 25.51
C VAL A 97 15.68 -0.30 26.36
N LYS A 98 15.59 -0.79 27.60
CA LYS A 98 14.50 -0.42 28.51
C LYS A 98 14.51 1.09 28.80
N ASN A 99 15.67 1.65 29.12
CA ASN A 99 15.80 3.06 29.47
C ASN A 99 15.39 3.97 28.30
N ILE A 100 15.85 3.70 27.07
CA ILE A 100 15.48 4.52 25.91
C ILE A 100 14.00 4.37 25.53
N THR A 101 13.43 3.18 25.77
CA THR A 101 11.99 2.92 25.55
C THR A 101 11.15 3.71 26.56
N GLU A 102 11.52 3.67 27.84
CA GLU A 102 10.86 4.43 28.91
C GLU A 102 10.98 5.94 28.68
N TYR A 103 12.16 6.41 28.25
CA TYR A 103 12.36 7.80 27.85
C TYR A 103 11.40 8.19 26.73
N ALA A 104 11.35 7.44 25.61
CA ALA A 104 10.45 7.75 24.50
C ALA A 104 8.98 7.77 24.96
N PHE A 105 8.54 6.79 25.76
CA PHE A 105 7.20 6.78 26.34
C PHE A 105 6.92 8.04 27.18
N SER A 106 7.87 8.48 28.00
CA SER A 106 7.73 9.70 28.81
C SER A 106 7.53 10.94 27.93
N VAL A 107 8.28 11.07 26.83
CA VAL A 107 8.18 12.20 25.90
C VAL A 107 6.76 12.30 25.31
N PHE A 108 6.22 11.18 24.82
CA PHE A 108 4.86 11.20 24.24
C PHE A 108 3.77 11.35 25.29
N THR A 109 3.90 10.71 26.46
CA THR A 109 2.93 10.86 27.55
C THR A 109 2.94 12.25 28.16
N GLU A 110 4.04 13.01 28.11
CA GLU A 110 4.05 14.39 28.59
C GLU A 110 3.20 15.31 27.70
N VAL A 111 3.13 15.02 26.39
CA VAL A 111 2.48 15.88 25.40
C VAL A 111 1.03 15.47 25.12
N PHE A 112 0.74 14.17 25.03
CA PHE A 112 -0.54 13.67 24.51
C PHE A 112 -1.36 12.92 25.56
N ASP A 113 -2.67 13.08 25.47
CA ASP A 113 -3.63 12.23 26.16
C ASP A 113 -3.88 10.96 25.36
N PHE A 114 -3.73 9.83 26.03
CA PHE A 114 -4.03 8.50 25.51
C PHE A 114 -5.21 7.93 26.25
N TYR A 115 -6.11 7.25 25.54
CA TYR A 115 -7.38 6.79 26.05
C TYR A 115 -7.47 5.26 26.11
N GLN A 116 -6.61 4.57 25.35
CA GLN A 116 -6.49 3.11 25.38
C GLN A 116 -5.02 2.68 25.39
N PRO A 117 -4.68 1.56 26.06
CA PRO A 117 -3.31 1.07 26.08
C PRO A 117 -2.79 0.65 24.69
N LEU A 118 -1.51 0.93 24.48
CA LEU A 118 -0.71 0.58 23.30
C LEU A 118 0.35 -0.45 23.69
N ARG A 119 0.26 -1.64 23.10
CA ARG A 119 1.24 -2.73 23.25
C ARG A 119 2.40 -2.48 22.29
N VAL A 120 3.59 -2.20 22.83
CA VAL A 120 4.76 -1.83 22.03
C VAL A 120 5.78 -2.96 22.09
N LYS A 121 5.97 -3.69 20.99
CA LYS A 121 7.01 -4.70 20.87
C LYS A 121 8.33 -4.05 20.50
N VAL A 122 9.37 -4.35 21.26
CA VAL A 122 10.75 -3.93 20.97
C VAL A 122 11.59 -5.20 20.84
N THR A 123 12.05 -5.48 19.62
CA THR A 123 12.93 -6.60 19.31
C THR A 123 14.36 -6.10 19.17
N VAL A 124 15.31 -6.78 19.80
CA VAL A 124 16.74 -6.59 19.56
C VAL A 124 17.22 -7.69 18.62
N ASP A 125 17.69 -7.28 17.44
CA ASP A 125 18.18 -8.18 16.40
C ASP A 125 19.70 -8.00 16.22
N SER A 126 20.42 -9.05 15.81
CA SER A 126 21.87 -9.02 15.60
C SER A 126 22.24 -9.48 14.19
N ASP A 127 21.34 -9.26 13.23
CA ASP A 127 21.61 -9.60 11.83
C ASP A 127 22.73 -8.70 11.28
N PRO A 128 23.91 -9.27 10.91
CA PRO A 128 25.04 -8.49 10.40
C PRO A 128 24.75 -7.79 9.07
N LYS A 129 23.57 -8.03 8.44
CA LYS A 129 23.10 -7.32 7.25
C LYS A 129 22.23 -6.09 7.56
N ASN A 130 22.00 -5.79 8.84
CA ASN A 130 21.23 -4.61 9.21
C ASN A 130 22.02 -3.33 8.92
N GLU A 131 21.46 -2.47 8.08
CA GLU A 131 22.01 -1.13 7.77
C GLU A 131 21.28 -0.02 8.54
N PHE A 132 20.70 -0.32 9.70
CA PHE A 132 19.86 0.61 10.46
C PHE A 132 20.11 0.52 11.97
N TYR A 133 20.01 1.63 12.69
CA TYR A 133 20.02 1.71 14.15
C TYR A 133 18.71 1.15 14.74
N GLY A 134 17.60 1.51 14.11
CA GLY A 134 16.25 1.08 14.43
C GLY A 134 15.42 1.03 13.15
N LYS A 135 14.33 0.28 13.20
CA LYS A 135 13.25 0.36 12.21
C LYS A 135 11.93 0.02 12.85
N THR A 136 10.87 0.57 12.30
CA THR A 136 9.49 0.27 12.69
C THR A 136 8.85 -0.55 11.60
N LEU A 137 8.27 -1.69 11.97
CA LEU A 137 7.47 -2.45 11.01
C LEU A 137 6.17 -1.69 10.72
N PRO A 138 5.66 -1.74 9.47
CA PRO A 138 4.43 -1.03 9.11
C PRO A 138 3.29 -1.34 10.09
N PRO A 139 2.61 -0.31 10.65
CA PRO A 139 1.49 -0.55 11.54
C PRO A 139 0.31 -1.15 10.77
N VAL A 140 -0.55 -1.84 11.50
CA VAL A 140 -1.86 -2.24 10.95
C VAL A 140 -2.68 -0.98 10.71
N LEU A 141 -3.30 -0.88 9.54
CA LEU A 141 -4.13 0.26 9.17
C LEU A 141 -5.62 -0.10 9.27
N TYR A 142 -6.44 0.87 9.65
CA TYR A 142 -7.89 0.77 9.61
C TYR A 142 -8.44 1.88 8.72
N ALA A 143 -9.31 1.49 7.78
CA ALA A 143 -10.06 2.40 6.94
C ALA A 143 -11.20 3.03 7.75
N LEU A 144 -11.17 4.35 7.93
CA LEU A 144 -12.20 5.13 8.62
C LEU A 144 -12.65 6.30 7.74
N ARG A 145 -13.85 6.83 8.00
CA ARG A 145 -14.30 8.10 7.44
C ARG A 145 -14.40 9.15 8.54
N ASP A 146 -13.63 10.23 8.40
CA ASP A 146 -13.76 11.43 9.23
C ASP A 146 -15.09 12.11 8.90
N PRO A 147 -15.90 12.54 9.88
CA PRO A 147 -17.16 13.25 9.61
C PRO A 147 -17.01 14.57 8.83
N LEU A 148 -15.78 15.10 8.73
CA LEU A 148 -15.46 16.31 7.95
C LEU A 148 -14.93 16.01 6.54
N GLU A 149 -14.70 14.74 6.20
CA GLU A 149 -14.13 14.30 4.92
C GLU A 149 -15.13 13.38 4.20
N ASN A 150 -15.26 13.52 2.87
CA ASN A 150 -16.15 12.63 2.11
C ASN A 150 -15.46 11.35 1.63
N MET A 151 -14.16 11.17 1.92
CA MET A 151 -13.39 10.01 1.51
C MET A 151 -13.02 9.10 2.68
N THR A 152 -12.81 7.83 2.38
CA THR A 152 -12.23 6.86 3.30
C THR A 152 -10.72 7.10 3.40
N ILE A 153 -10.18 7.15 4.62
CA ILE A 153 -8.76 7.39 4.90
C ILE A 153 -8.23 6.24 5.76
N ALA A 154 -6.97 5.85 5.55
CA ALA A 154 -6.28 4.86 6.36
C ALA A 154 -5.64 5.50 7.60
N TYR A 155 -5.99 4.99 8.78
CA TYR A 155 -5.45 5.42 10.07
C TYR A 155 -4.63 4.28 10.71
N PRO A 156 -3.45 4.55 11.29
CA PRO A 156 -2.66 3.54 11.97
C PRO A 156 -3.35 3.10 13.27
N LEU A 157 -3.28 1.81 13.58
CA LEU A 157 -3.88 1.19 14.77
C LEU A 157 -3.63 1.97 16.07
N PRO A 158 -2.40 2.43 16.37
CA PRO A 158 -2.14 3.24 17.56
C PRO A 158 -3.03 4.48 17.67
N LEU A 159 -3.28 5.19 16.56
CA LEU A 159 -4.15 6.36 16.50
C LEU A 159 -5.62 5.95 16.63
N VAL A 160 -6.06 4.92 15.90
CA VAL A 160 -7.44 4.42 15.91
C VAL A 160 -7.92 4.11 17.33
N LYS A 161 -7.06 3.51 18.17
CA LYS A 161 -7.32 3.26 19.58
C LYS A 161 -7.57 4.52 20.42
N GLN A 162 -7.06 5.68 19.97
CA GLN A 162 -7.24 6.96 20.64
C GLN A 162 -8.44 7.76 20.11
N LEU A 163 -8.97 7.43 18.92
CA LEU A 163 -10.10 8.13 18.30
C LEU A 163 -11.43 7.78 18.97
N ASN A 164 -12.43 8.64 18.74
CA ASN A 164 -13.81 8.39 19.15
C ASN A 164 -14.55 7.81 17.94
N LEU A 165 -14.93 6.53 18.03
CA LEU A 165 -15.50 5.78 16.92
C LEU A 165 -17.02 5.61 17.12
N ASP A 166 -17.76 5.57 16.02
CA ASP A 166 -19.20 5.27 16.04
C ASP A 166 -19.52 3.80 16.40
N SER A 167 -18.49 2.95 16.39
CA SER A 167 -18.60 1.52 16.61
C SER A 167 -17.29 0.97 17.19
N ALA A 168 -17.43 -0.04 18.05
CA ALA A 168 -16.27 -0.70 18.65
C ALA A 168 -15.56 -1.57 17.60
N ILE A 169 -14.25 -1.42 17.48
CA ILE A 169 -13.40 -2.30 16.69
C ILE A 169 -12.95 -3.45 17.59
N ASP A 170 -13.23 -4.69 17.19
CA ASP A 170 -12.57 -5.85 17.80
C ASP A 170 -11.16 -5.93 17.22
N PHE A 171 -10.23 -5.23 17.87
CA PHE A 171 -8.83 -5.24 17.46
C PHE A 171 -8.32 -6.67 17.54
N ASP A 172 -7.90 -7.22 16.39
CA ASP A 172 -7.50 -8.62 16.26
C ASP A 172 -6.62 -9.08 17.42
N THR A 173 -7.18 -9.98 18.23
CA THR A 173 -6.52 -10.57 19.38
C THR A 173 -5.29 -11.41 19.01
N ASN A 174 -5.14 -11.77 17.72
CA ASN A 174 -3.98 -12.49 17.20
C ASN A 174 -2.79 -11.56 16.90
N ASN A 175 -2.99 -10.25 16.84
CA ASN A 175 -1.87 -9.32 16.82
C ASN A 175 -1.34 -9.13 18.24
N GLU A 176 -0.13 -9.62 18.49
CA GLU A 176 0.54 -9.54 19.79
C GLU A 176 0.87 -8.09 20.22
N TYR A 177 0.85 -7.13 19.29
CA TYR A 177 1.32 -5.77 19.52
C TYR A 177 0.64 -4.77 18.57
N ASP A 178 0.60 -3.50 19.00
CA ASP A 178 0.10 -2.36 18.22
C ASP A 178 1.22 -1.65 17.45
N LEU A 179 2.44 -1.74 17.99
CA LEU A 179 3.69 -1.18 17.47
C LEU A 179 4.79 -2.22 17.53
N HIS A 180 5.66 -2.27 16.52
CA HIS A 180 6.84 -3.14 16.52
C HIS A 180 8.06 -2.41 16.02
N HIS A 181 8.98 -2.17 16.95
CA HIS A 181 10.29 -1.59 16.69
C HIS A 181 11.34 -2.69 16.76
N VAL A 182 12.26 -2.68 15.80
CA VAL A 182 13.42 -3.56 15.75
C VAL A 182 14.66 -2.69 15.89
N LEU A 183 15.44 -2.93 16.92
CA LEU A 183 16.70 -2.24 17.19
C LEU A 183 17.87 -3.18 16.89
N ASP A 184 18.93 -2.63 16.36
CA ASP A 184 20.13 -3.39 16.06
C ASP A 184 21.07 -3.48 17.26
N ASN A 185 21.43 -4.70 17.64
CA ASN A 185 22.25 -4.99 18.80
C ASN A 185 23.67 -4.40 18.71
N ASP A 186 24.29 -4.45 17.54
CA ASP A 186 25.68 -4.02 17.37
C ASP A 186 25.79 -2.50 17.52
N PHE A 187 24.77 -1.78 17.05
CA PHE A 187 24.67 -0.35 17.29
C PHE A 187 24.34 0.00 18.74
N ILE A 188 23.51 -0.77 19.44
CA ILE A 188 23.22 -0.53 20.86
C ILE A 188 24.49 -0.65 21.74
N LEU A 189 25.45 -1.47 21.33
CA LEU A 189 26.72 -1.65 22.04
C LEU A 189 27.68 -0.47 21.88
N GLN A 190 27.46 0.40 20.88
CA GLN A 190 28.29 1.60 20.67
C GLN A 190 27.94 2.64 21.74
N LYS A 191 28.88 2.90 22.66
CA LYS A 191 28.61 3.73 23.86
C LYS A 191 28.26 5.17 23.52
N ASP A 192 28.80 5.69 22.43
CA ASP A 192 28.66 7.12 22.15
C ASP A 192 27.30 7.45 21.53
N ILE A 193 26.60 6.52 20.87
CA ILE A 193 25.31 6.77 20.18
C ILE A 193 24.14 7.08 21.14
N THR A 194 23.51 8.22 20.93
CA THR A 194 22.29 8.66 21.61
C THR A 194 21.10 7.92 21.00
N LEU A 195 20.76 6.76 21.58
CA LEU A 195 19.66 5.91 21.09
C LEU A 195 18.26 6.46 21.44
N ASP A 196 18.18 7.45 22.32
CA ASP A 196 16.91 8.08 22.71
C ASP A 196 16.19 8.71 21.50
N VAL A 197 16.94 9.42 20.64
CA VAL A 197 16.38 10.01 19.42
C VAL A 197 15.96 8.93 18.42
N VAL A 198 16.68 7.81 18.36
CA VAL A 198 16.31 6.66 17.51
C VAL A 198 14.96 6.10 17.96
N MET A 199 14.77 5.86 19.26
CA MET A 199 13.50 5.33 19.74
C MET A 199 12.33 6.31 19.53
N VAL A 200 12.55 7.61 19.73
CA VAL A 200 11.52 8.64 19.44
C VAL A 200 11.19 8.68 17.95
N HIS A 201 12.19 8.61 17.09
CA HIS A 201 12.04 8.54 15.63
C HIS A 201 11.19 7.32 15.22
N GLU A 202 11.53 6.14 15.71
CA GLU A 202 10.79 4.92 15.42
C GLU A 202 9.34 4.98 15.95
N MET A 203 9.13 5.57 17.12
CA MET A 203 7.78 5.80 17.63
C MET A 203 6.96 6.74 16.73
N LEU A 204 7.57 7.77 16.14
CA LEU A 204 6.88 8.68 15.20
C LEU A 204 6.40 7.94 13.95
N HIS A 205 7.23 7.06 13.38
CA HIS A 205 6.80 6.16 12.31
C HIS A 205 5.65 5.26 12.77
N GLY A 206 5.76 4.67 13.96
CA GLY A 206 4.69 3.87 14.57
C GLY A 206 3.37 4.62 14.71
N PHE A 207 3.42 5.92 15.01
CA PHE A 207 2.26 6.80 15.12
C PHE A 207 1.70 7.27 13.77
N GLY A 208 2.31 6.85 12.67
CA GLY A 208 1.73 6.98 11.33
C GLY A 208 2.43 7.97 10.42
N LEU A 209 3.62 8.47 10.76
CA LEU A 209 4.46 9.21 9.80
C LEU A 209 5.07 8.20 8.81
N THR A 210 4.19 7.61 7.99
CA THR A 210 4.53 6.58 7.02
C THR A 210 3.68 6.74 5.78
N SER A 211 4.32 6.77 4.62
CA SER A 211 3.64 6.78 3.33
C SER A 211 3.20 5.36 2.91
N GLN A 212 2.04 5.27 2.27
CA GLN A 212 1.41 4.08 1.68
C GLN A 212 1.25 4.22 0.16
N ILE A 213 1.69 5.32 -0.45
CA ILE A 213 1.69 5.45 -1.91
C ILE A 213 2.90 4.73 -2.52
N ARG A 214 2.69 4.13 -3.68
CA ARG A 214 3.72 3.47 -4.48
C ARG A 214 4.04 4.28 -5.72
N THR A 215 5.31 4.30 -6.08
CA THR A 215 5.77 4.86 -7.35
C THR A 215 5.59 3.83 -8.45
N VAL A 216 5.04 4.28 -9.58
CA VAL A 216 4.96 3.52 -10.82
C VAL A 216 5.92 4.13 -11.81
N VAL A 217 6.82 3.30 -12.36
CA VAL A 217 7.73 3.74 -13.43
C VAL A 217 7.57 2.78 -14.60
N ASN A 218 7.04 3.28 -15.72
CA ASN A 218 6.81 2.50 -16.94
C ASN A 218 5.94 1.25 -16.64
N GLY A 219 4.89 1.45 -15.82
CA GLY A 219 3.99 0.43 -15.29
C GLY A 219 4.62 -0.61 -14.35
N ASN A 220 5.91 -0.51 -14.03
CA ASN A 220 6.54 -1.38 -13.06
C ASN A 220 6.42 -0.80 -11.65
N ILE A 221 5.62 -1.47 -10.82
CA ILE A 221 5.71 -1.40 -9.35
C ILE A 221 6.46 -2.64 -8.79
N ASN A 222 6.77 -3.63 -9.67
CA ASN A 222 7.24 -5.02 -9.39
C ASN A 222 6.07 -6.01 -9.10
N PRO A 223 6.08 -7.28 -9.56
CA PRO A 223 6.11 -7.74 -10.95
C PRO A 223 4.70 -7.95 -11.60
N ASN A 224 3.59 -7.55 -10.97
CA ASN A 224 2.24 -7.91 -11.44
C ASN A 224 1.40 -6.74 -12.00
N ILE A 225 1.96 -5.53 -12.06
CA ILE A 225 1.28 -4.44 -12.74
C ILE A 225 1.77 -4.42 -14.19
N PRO A 226 0.88 -4.55 -15.19
CA PRO A 226 1.28 -4.44 -16.58
C PRO A 226 2.00 -3.10 -16.82
N ALA A 227 2.88 -3.07 -17.82
CA ALA A 227 3.58 -1.86 -18.24
C ALA A 227 2.58 -0.82 -18.81
N TYR A 228 1.82 -0.14 -17.96
CA TYR A 228 1.01 1.00 -18.35
C TYR A 228 1.90 2.08 -18.92
N HIS A 229 1.59 2.53 -20.15
CA HIS A 229 2.29 3.55 -20.93
C HIS A 229 3.75 3.71 -20.52
N SER A 230 4.65 2.97 -21.18
CA SER A 230 6.07 2.75 -20.87
C SER A 230 6.97 4.00 -20.66
N GLU A 231 6.38 5.18 -20.47
CA GLU A 231 7.00 6.48 -20.24
C GLU A 231 6.35 7.26 -19.06
N VAL A 232 5.16 6.89 -18.59
CA VAL A 232 4.45 7.63 -17.55
C VAL A 232 4.95 7.22 -16.17
N LYS A 233 5.23 8.24 -15.35
CA LYS A 233 5.66 8.08 -13.96
C LYS A 233 4.67 8.80 -13.05
N TYR A 234 4.17 8.09 -12.06
CA TYR A 234 3.16 8.61 -11.15
C TYR A 234 3.23 7.91 -9.80
N TYR A 235 2.61 8.51 -8.79
CA TYR A 235 2.31 7.83 -7.53
C TYR A 235 0.85 7.41 -7.51
N MET A 236 0.57 6.28 -6.86
CA MET A 236 -0.77 5.76 -6.63
C MET A 236 -0.86 5.10 -5.25
N PRO A 237 -2.05 4.90 -4.69
CA PRO A 237 -2.19 4.13 -3.46
C PRO A 237 -1.70 2.68 -3.61
N ASP A 238 -1.28 2.05 -2.50
CA ASP A 238 -0.88 0.64 -2.49
C ASP A 238 -2.04 -0.31 -2.86
N LEU A 239 -1.73 -1.55 -3.18
CA LEU A 239 -2.64 -2.67 -3.32
C LEU A 239 -2.89 -3.35 -1.97
N LEU A 240 -4.15 -3.69 -1.72
CA LEU A 240 -4.53 -4.57 -0.63
C LEU A 240 -4.38 -6.03 -1.08
N GLU A 241 -3.30 -6.66 -0.65
CA GLU A 241 -2.92 -8.00 -1.08
C GLU A 241 -2.99 -9.01 0.08
N HIS A 242 -3.50 -10.21 -0.22
CA HIS A 242 -3.47 -11.36 0.70
C HIS A 242 -2.72 -12.52 0.06
N ARG A 243 -2.02 -13.30 0.89
CA ARG A 243 -1.32 -14.49 0.41
C ARG A 243 -1.81 -15.73 1.14
N ASN A 244 -2.34 -16.67 0.38
CA ASN A 244 -2.58 -18.02 0.85
C ASN A 244 -1.30 -18.85 0.63
N VAL A 245 -0.51 -18.99 1.69
CA VAL A 245 0.77 -19.72 1.66
C VAL A 245 0.58 -21.21 1.34
N LYS A 246 -0.56 -21.80 1.71
CA LYS A 246 -0.83 -23.23 1.50
C LYS A 246 -1.01 -23.54 0.01
N ASP A 247 -1.74 -22.68 -0.69
CA ASP A 247 -2.11 -22.88 -2.08
C ASP A 247 -1.24 -22.03 -3.03
N ASN A 248 -0.31 -21.24 -2.49
CA ASN A 248 0.56 -20.30 -3.21
C ASN A 248 -0.22 -19.31 -4.10
N ILE A 249 -1.41 -18.93 -3.64
CA ILE A 249 -2.29 -17.97 -4.30
C ILE A 249 -2.10 -16.60 -3.66
N LYS A 250 -1.95 -15.59 -4.51
CA LYS A 250 -2.00 -14.19 -4.17
C LYS A 250 -3.33 -13.61 -4.62
N THR A 251 -3.98 -12.90 -3.72
CA THR A 251 -5.24 -12.19 -3.96
C THR A 251 -4.99 -10.70 -3.88
N ILE A 252 -5.43 -9.93 -4.88
CA ILE A 252 -5.48 -8.48 -4.85
C ILE A 252 -6.96 -8.07 -4.71
N GLU A 253 -7.37 -7.60 -3.53
CA GLU A 253 -8.79 -7.27 -3.28
C GLU A 253 -9.18 -5.90 -3.86
N THR A 254 -8.39 -4.86 -3.58
CA THR A 254 -8.62 -3.46 -3.97
C THR A 254 -7.32 -2.65 -3.75
N PHE A 255 -7.36 -1.32 -3.85
CA PHE A 255 -6.31 -0.42 -3.41
C PHE A 255 -6.52 0.03 -1.95
N VAL A 256 -5.42 0.25 -1.23
CA VAL A 256 -5.40 0.80 0.12
C VAL A 256 -5.77 2.29 0.03
N PRO A 257 -6.70 2.81 0.86
CA PRO A 257 -6.95 4.25 0.94
C PRO A 257 -5.68 5.01 1.35
N ILE A 258 -5.54 6.26 0.92
CA ILE A 258 -4.43 7.11 1.37
C ILE A 258 -4.40 7.21 2.90
N SER A 259 -3.20 7.34 3.47
CA SER A 259 -3.06 7.50 4.91
C SER A 259 -3.46 8.91 5.37
N ILE A 260 -3.83 9.03 6.64
CA ILE A 260 -4.08 10.35 7.27
C ILE A 260 -2.84 11.26 7.21
N TRP A 261 -1.63 10.69 7.18
CA TRP A 261 -0.39 11.43 6.98
C TRP A 261 -0.35 12.08 5.59
N GLU A 262 -0.61 11.29 4.55
CA GLU A 262 -0.58 11.75 3.16
C GLU A 262 -1.69 12.75 2.85
N ARG A 263 -2.89 12.55 3.39
CA ARG A 263 -4.06 13.44 3.21
C ARG A 263 -3.74 14.94 3.37
N HIS A 264 -2.76 15.28 4.21
CA HIS A 264 -2.37 16.66 4.51
C HIS A 264 -1.18 17.18 3.68
N PHE A 265 -0.74 16.44 2.66
CA PHE A 265 0.30 16.88 1.75
C PHE A 265 -0.23 17.96 0.81
N VAL A 266 0.48 19.08 0.78
CA VAL A 266 0.18 20.26 -0.04
C VAL A 266 1.40 20.71 -0.81
N ASP A 267 1.18 21.43 -1.90
CA ASP A 267 2.26 22.17 -2.57
C ASP A 267 2.82 23.21 -1.58
N TYR A 268 4.14 23.21 -1.42
CA TYR A 268 4.82 24.07 -0.46
C TYR A 268 4.66 25.56 -0.82
N GLN A 269 4.55 25.88 -2.11
CA GLN A 269 4.36 27.24 -2.64
C GLN A 269 2.88 27.60 -2.75
N ASP A 270 2.03 26.65 -3.18
CA ASP A 270 0.56 26.80 -3.16
C ASP A 270 -0.08 25.95 -2.08
N GLN A 271 -0.13 26.51 -0.87
CA GLN A 271 -0.59 25.84 0.34
C GLN A 271 -2.09 25.54 0.37
N THR A 272 -2.83 25.94 -0.68
CA THR A 272 -4.25 25.59 -0.87
C THR A 272 -4.42 24.35 -1.74
N ASN A 273 -3.38 23.96 -2.47
CA ASN A 273 -3.39 22.83 -3.37
C ASN A 273 -2.96 21.54 -2.65
N TYR A 274 -3.95 20.71 -2.30
CA TYR A 274 -3.71 19.38 -1.73
C TYR A 274 -3.46 18.37 -2.85
N TYR A 275 -2.45 17.51 -2.68
CA TYR A 275 -2.10 16.53 -3.71
C TYR A 275 -3.02 15.32 -3.76
N PHE A 276 -3.62 14.95 -2.63
CA PHE A 276 -4.46 13.76 -2.54
C PHE A 276 -5.90 14.16 -2.22
N THR A 277 -6.71 14.30 -3.27
CA THR A 277 -8.12 14.65 -3.17
C THR A 277 -9.01 13.40 -3.16
N GLU A 278 -10.33 13.61 -3.12
CA GLU A 278 -11.31 12.53 -3.34
C GLU A 278 -11.10 11.83 -4.69
N LYS A 279 -10.63 12.55 -5.72
CA LYS A 279 -10.32 11.96 -7.04
C LYS A 279 -9.11 11.04 -6.97
N PHE A 280 -8.02 11.46 -6.33
CA PHE A 280 -6.88 10.58 -6.06
C PHE A 280 -7.31 9.32 -5.32
N ASN A 281 -8.08 9.48 -4.24
CA ASN A 281 -8.47 8.36 -3.39
C ASN A 281 -9.54 7.44 -3.99
N SER A 282 -10.24 7.87 -5.05
CA SER A 282 -11.34 7.12 -5.68
C SER A 282 -10.97 5.70 -6.13
N ILE A 283 -9.70 5.47 -6.46
CA ILE A 283 -9.23 4.14 -6.88
C ILE A 283 -9.36 3.09 -5.75
N SER A 284 -9.30 3.51 -4.48
CA SER A 284 -9.50 2.61 -3.32
C SER A 284 -10.92 2.03 -3.21
N GLU A 285 -11.87 2.63 -3.90
CA GLU A 285 -13.25 2.16 -3.98
C GLU A 285 -13.47 1.19 -5.16
N THR A 286 -12.43 0.91 -5.97
CA THR A 286 -12.50 0.02 -7.13
C THR A 286 -12.22 -1.43 -6.73
N PRO A 287 -13.23 -2.31 -6.65
CA PRO A 287 -13.01 -3.72 -6.33
C PRO A 287 -12.26 -4.42 -7.48
N LEU A 288 -11.19 -5.15 -7.13
CA LEU A 288 -10.36 -5.89 -8.10
C LEU A 288 -10.55 -7.41 -7.98
N TYR A 289 -10.49 -7.95 -6.76
CA TYR A 289 -10.61 -9.39 -6.44
C TYR A 289 -9.89 -10.33 -7.44
N LEU A 290 -8.59 -10.10 -7.66
CA LEU A 290 -7.76 -10.87 -8.59
C LEU A 290 -7.02 -11.97 -7.86
N ASP A 291 -7.21 -13.22 -8.27
CA ASP A 291 -6.57 -14.40 -7.67
C ASP A 291 -5.62 -15.07 -8.68
N PHE A 292 -4.34 -15.16 -8.33
CA PHE A 292 -3.33 -15.76 -9.20
C PHE A 292 -2.20 -16.43 -8.40
N HIS A 293 -1.46 -17.33 -9.04
CA HIS A 293 -0.33 -18.01 -8.41
C HIS A 293 0.94 -17.16 -8.45
N GLU A 294 1.91 -17.38 -7.55
CA GLU A 294 3.25 -16.79 -7.65
C GLU A 294 4.34 -17.88 -7.81
N PRO A 295 4.93 -18.08 -9.01
CA PRO A 295 4.78 -17.29 -10.23
C PRO A 295 3.44 -17.50 -10.95
N MET A 296 2.96 -16.46 -11.63
CA MET A 296 1.66 -16.42 -12.31
C MET A 296 1.64 -17.35 -13.52
N PHE A 297 0.55 -18.09 -13.69
CA PHE A 297 0.35 -18.91 -14.88
C PHE A 297 -0.02 -18.06 -16.09
N ALA A 298 0.34 -18.51 -17.30
CA ALA A 298 0.02 -17.77 -18.52
C ALA A 298 -1.49 -17.51 -18.70
N SER A 299 -2.34 -18.43 -18.24
CA SER A 299 -3.80 -18.30 -18.24
C SER A 299 -4.34 -17.26 -17.27
N GLU A 300 -3.55 -16.85 -16.27
CA GLU A 300 -3.94 -15.88 -15.26
C GLU A 300 -3.55 -14.45 -15.64
N LYS A 301 -2.65 -14.29 -16.63
CA LYS A 301 -2.20 -12.98 -17.11
C LYS A 301 -3.35 -12.10 -17.60
N SER A 302 -4.40 -12.69 -18.16
CA SER A 302 -5.58 -11.92 -18.59
C SER A 302 -6.31 -11.26 -17.42
N GLN A 303 -6.20 -11.78 -16.20
CA GLN A 303 -6.80 -11.15 -15.02
C GLN A 303 -6.15 -9.78 -14.71
N MET A 304 -4.88 -9.58 -15.11
CA MET A 304 -4.20 -8.30 -14.92
C MET A 304 -4.75 -7.19 -15.82
N SER A 305 -5.56 -7.52 -16.83
CA SER A 305 -6.26 -6.50 -17.63
C SER A 305 -7.27 -5.72 -16.80
N HIS A 306 -7.92 -6.35 -15.80
CA HIS A 306 -8.85 -5.64 -14.91
C HIS A 306 -8.13 -4.61 -14.02
N LEU A 307 -6.92 -4.94 -13.55
CA LEU A 307 -6.08 -3.99 -12.83
C LEU A 307 -5.69 -2.81 -13.73
N GLN A 308 -5.36 -3.10 -14.99
CA GLN A 308 -5.03 -2.07 -15.97
C GLN A 308 -6.22 -1.16 -16.23
N ASP A 309 -7.40 -1.71 -16.48
CA ASP A 309 -8.63 -0.95 -16.71
C ASP A 309 -8.97 -0.06 -15.51
N ALA A 310 -8.75 -0.53 -14.28
CA ALA A 310 -8.97 0.26 -13.07
C ALA A 310 -8.04 1.49 -13.01
N VAL A 311 -6.77 1.32 -13.38
CA VAL A 311 -5.79 2.41 -13.44
C VAL A 311 -6.07 3.37 -14.59
N ASP A 312 -6.44 2.86 -15.77
CA ASP A 312 -6.74 3.68 -16.96
C ASP A 312 -7.94 4.60 -16.73
N ASN A 313 -8.91 4.13 -15.95
CA ASN A 313 -10.12 4.87 -15.60
C ASN A 313 -9.99 5.63 -14.27
N TRP A 314 -8.81 5.64 -13.65
CA TRP A 314 -8.60 6.33 -12.38
C TRP A 314 -8.62 7.86 -12.55
N GLN A 315 -9.62 8.49 -11.95
CA GLN A 315 -9.83 9.94 -12.03
C GLN A 315 -8.70 10.78 -11.42
N GLY A 316 -7.88 10.19 -10.56
CA GLY A 316 -6.79 10.85 -9.86
C GLY A 316 -5.41 10.67 -10.49
N LEU A 317 -5.33 10.07 -11.69
CA LEU A 317 -4.05 9.82 -12.36
C LEU A 317 -3.22 11.10 -12.54
N ASP A 318 -3.84 12.19 -13.00
CA ASP A 318 -3.17 13.49 -13.18
C ASP A 318 -2.62 14.04 -11.87
N GLU A 319 -3.32 13.83 -10.74
CA GLU A 319 -2.86 14.21 -9.41
C GLU A 319 -1.62 13.38 -9.01
N GLY A 320 -1.61 12.08 -9.33
CA GLY A 320 -0.45 11.20 -9.13
C GLY A 320 0.76 11.54 -9.99
N VAL A 321 0.55 11.96 -11.25
CA VAL A 321 1.61 12.44 -12.15
C VAL A 321 2.18 13.76 -11.62
N ASN A 322 1.31 14.73 -11.31
CA ASN A 322 1.74 16.03 -10.76
C ASN A 322 2.50 15.85 -9.43
N PHE A 323 2.00 15.00 -8.54
CA PHE A 323 2.70 14.70 -7.29
C PHE A 323 4.08 14.09 -7.56
N TYR A 324 4.19 13.14 -8.49
CA TYR A 324 5.48 12.56 -8.90
C TYR A 324 6.48 13.63 -9.35
N GLU A 325 6.07 14.52 -10.25
CA GLU A 325 6.94 15.61 -10.72
C GLU A 325 7.38 16.55 -9.60
N LYS A 326 6.46 16.85 -8.68
CA LYS A 326 6.70 17.78 -7.57
C LYS A 326 7.66 17.20 -6.54
N VAL A 327 7.47 15.97 -6.07
CA VAL A 327 8.33 15.39 -5.02
C VAL A 327 9.79 15.21 -5.44
N HIS A 328 10.07 15.22 -6.74
CA HIS A 328 11.43 15.24 -7.29
C HIS A 328 11.99 16.67 -7.44
N GLN A 329 11.40 17.64 -6.77
CA GLN A 329 11.92 19.00 -6.63
C GLN A 329 12.21 19.26 -5.14
N GLY A 330 13.31 19.93 -4.84
CA GLY A 330 13.66 20.23 -3.45
C GLY A 330 12.63 21.14 -2.79
N ARG A 331 12.17 20.75 -1.60
CA ARG A 331 11.26 21.54 -0.74
C ARG A 331 9.95 21.94 -1.43
N SER A 332 9.40 21.04 -2.24
CA SER A 332 8.18 21.27 -3.03
C SER A 332 6.90 20.78 -2.37
N VAL A 333 7.00 19.86 -1.40
CA VAL A 333 5.88 19.27 -0.69
C VAL A 333 5.99 19.56 0.80
N GLY A 334 4.87 19.94 1.40
CA GLY A 334 4.77 20.12 2.84
C GLY A 334 3.56 19.42 3.43
N PHE A 335 3.61 19.11 4.71
CA PHE A 335 2.47 18.71 5.52
C PHE A 335 1.82 19.96 6.12
N LYS A 336 0.54 20.17 5.82
CA LYS A 336 -0.23 21.29 6.37
C LYS A 336 -0.93 20.89 7.66
N THR A 337 -0.51 21.49 8.77
CA THR A 337 -1.09 21.25 10.09
C THR A 337 -2.44 21.97 10.25
N LYS A 338 -3.25 21.53 11.22
CA LYS A 338 -4.58 22.11 11.54
C LYS A 338 -4.52 23.58 11.98
N ASP A 339 -3.38 24.04 12.49
CA ASP A 339 -3.13 25.44 12.84
C ASP A 339 -2.51 26.25 11.69
N GLY A 340 -2.41 25.66 10.49
CA GLY A 340 -2.02 26.33 9.26
C GLY A 340 -0.52 26.38 8.98
N ARG A 341 0.33 25.80 9.83
CA ARG A 341 1.77 25.68 9.54
C ARG A 341 2.03 24.66 8.44
N ILE A 342 3.08 24.91 7.65
CA ILE A 342 3.56 23.98 6.63
C ILE A 342 4.91 23.43 7.05
N VAL A 343 4.95 22.13 7.37
CA VAL A 343 6.18 21.43 7.71
C VAL A 343 6.71 20.73 6.45
N PRO A 344 7.92 21.05 5.96
CA PRO A 344 8.43 20.45 4.73
C PRO A 344 8.58 18.93 4.85
N VAL A 345 8.05 18.19 3.88
CA VAL A 345 8.29 16.75 3.70
C VAL A 345 9.65 16.56 3.01
N LEU A 346 10.36 15.47 3.33
CA LEU A 346 11.71 15.27 2.83
C LEU A 346 11.76 14.97 1.32
N THR A 347 12.34 15.93 0.60
CA THR A 347 12.56 15.93 -0.86
C THR A 347 13.96 16.44 -1.14
N TYR A 348 14.51 16.10 -2.31
CA TYR A 348 15.90 16.38 -2.67
C TYR A 348 16.01 17.39 -3.82
N GLU A 349 16.96 18.32 -3.73
CA GLU A 349 17.16 19.36 -4.76
C GLU A 349 17.77 18.82 -6.06
N ASP A 350 18.47 17.69 -6.03
CA ASP A 350 19.13 17.12 -7.21
C ASP A 350 18.18 16.60 -8.31
N GLY A 351 16.89 16.44 -7.97
CA GLY A 351 15.83 15.90 -8.82
C GLY A 351 16.07 14.49 -9.37
N LYS A 352 17.06 13.78 -8.82
CA LYS A 352 17.44 12.41 -9.22
C LYS A 352 17.20 11.41 -8.11
N SER A 353 17.35 11.86 -6.87
CA SER A 353 17.18 11.04 -5.69
C SER A 353 15.70 10.82 -5.42
N ALA A 354 15.34 9.57 -5.09
CA ALA A 354 13.99 9.24 -4.68
C ALA A 354 13.63 10.03 -3.41
N PRO A 355 12.44 10.64 -3.32
CA PRO A 355 12.02 11.39 -2.14
C PRO A 355 11.82 10.44 -0.94
N ASP A 356 11.83 11.01 0.26
CA ASP A 356 11.58 10.27 1.49
C ASP A 356 10.32 10.78 2.17
N LEU A 357 9.19 10.22 1.73
CA LEU A 357 7.84 10.66 2.12
C LEU A 357 7.44 10.22 3.53
N HIS A 358 8.31 9.48 4.23
CA HIS A 358 8.12 9.07 5.62
C HIS A 358 8.70 10.08 6.61
N HIS A 359 9.47 11.06 6.13
CA HIS A 359 10.22 11.99 6.97
C HIS A 359 9.85 13.45 6.69
N VAL A 360 10.12 14.30 7.68
CA VAL A 360 10.02 15.76 7.56
C VAL A 360 11.40 16.39 7.67
N CYS A 361 11.61 17.47 6.93
CA CYS A 361 12.84 18.24 7.01
C CYS A 361 12.84 19.14 8.25
N SER A 362 14.04 19.34 8.81
CA SER A 362 14.33 20.59 9.52
C SER A 362 14.06 21.78 8.60
N ARG A 363 13.42 22.82 9.14
CA ARG A 363 12.99 24.01 8.40
C ARG A 363 14.17 24.76 7.77
N ASN A 364 15.33 24.67 8.41
CA ASN A 364 16.54 25.40 8.06
C ASN A 364 17.57 24.52 7.33
N ILE A 365 17.19 23.30 6.93
CA ILE A 365 18.03 22.41 6.13
C ILE A 365 17.46 22.32 4.71
N ASN A 366 18.36 22.43 3.74
CA ASN A 366 18.12 22.05 2.37
C ASN A 366 18.85 20.73 2.08
N TYR A 367 18.10 19.70 1.71
CA TYR A 367 18.65 18.40 1.35
C TYR A 367 18.96 18.39 -0.14
N VAL A 368 20.24 18.42 -0.49
CA VAL A 368 20.69 18.42 -1.89
C VAL A 368 20.51 17.02 -2.49
N SER A 369 20.91 16.00 -1.72
CA SER A 369 20.79 14.57 -2.05
C SER A 369 20.74 13.79 -0.73
N PRO A 370 20.47 12.47 -0.72
CA PRO A 370 20.46 11.67 0.49
C PRO A 370 21.72 11.92 1.34
N ASN A 371 22.90 11.92 0.71
CA ASN A 371 24.22 12.07 1.38
C ASN A 371 24.71 13.50 1.53
N LYS A 372 23.90 14.51 1.22
CA LYS A 372 24.35 15.90 1.25
C LYS A 372 23.23 16.84 1.62
N SER A 373 23.45 17.60 2.68
CA SER A 373 22.58 18.68 3.12
C SER A 373 23.36 19.96 3.34
N THR A 374 22.66 21.08 3.32
CA THR A 374 23.19 22.41 3.65
C THR A 374 22.24 23.11 4.61
N GLY A 375 22.78 24.01 5.44
CA GLY A 375 22.00 24.75 6.43
C GLY A 375 22.19 24.25 7.86
N GLN A 376 21.32 24.72 8.75
CA GLN A 376 21.43 24.45 10.19
C GLN A 376 20.33 23.48 10.63
N ILE A 377 20.73 22.47 11.38
CA ILE A 377 19.81 21.52 11.99
C ILE A 377 18.99 22.20 13.09
N ASP A 378 17.68 21.97 13.10
CA ASP A 378 16.75 22.48 14.09
C ASP A 378 16.07 21.36 14.88
N GLN A 379 15.08 21.71 15.71
CA GLN A 379 14.41 20.77 16.61
C GLN A 379 13.60 19.68 15.89
N ASN A 380 13.26 19.82 14.60
CA ASN A 380 12.54 18.79 13.83
C ASN A 380 13.43 17.60 13.46
N PHE A 381 14.70 17.65 13.82
CA PHE A 381 15.71 16.63 13.51
C PHE A 381 15.35 15.22 13.98
N ALA A 382 14.42 15.02 14.90
CA ALA A 382 13.99 13.67 15.29
C ALA A 382 13.51 12.83 14.10
N MET A 383 13.01 13.43 13.02
CA MET A 383 12.69 12.76 11.76
C MET A 383 13.84 12.85 10.74
N TYR A 384 15.08 12.59 11.17
CA TYR A 384 16.25 12.60 10.29
C TYR A 384 16.19 11.46 9.25
N PRO A 385 16.63 11.66 8.00
CA PRO A 385 16.69 10.57 7.02
C PRO A 385 17.78 9.54 7.32
N LYS A 386 17.64 8.35 6.70
CA LYS A 386 18.60 7.23 6.78
C LYS A 386 20.06 7.67 6.64
N VAL A 387 20.33 8.70 5.86
CA VAL A 387 21.71 9.07 5.56
C VAL A 387 22.41 9.87 6.65
N ILE A 388 21.67 10.56 7.52
CA ILE A 388 22.30 11.18 8.69
C ILE A 388 22.84 10.11 9.66
N MET A 389 22.41 8.85 9.51
CA MET A 389 22.98 7.68 10.20
C MET A 389 24.41 7.32 9.74
N THR A 390 24.91 7.92 8.66
CA THR A 390 26.31 7.73 8.21
C THR A 390 27.25 8.78 8.81
N GLN A 391 26.71 9.84 9.41
CA GLN A 391 27.45 10.83 10.19
C GLN A 391 27.31 10.48 11.69
N ASP A 392 28.26 10.91 12.53
CA ASP A 392 28.15 10.67 13.98
C ASP A 392 26.94 11.44 14.53
N LEU A 393 25.84 10.73 14.75
CA LEU A 393 24.58 11.25 15.27
C LEU A 393 24.81 12.07 16.56
N ASN A 394 25.80 11.71 17.37
CA ASN A 394 26.10 12.42 18.61
C ASN A 394 26.81 13.72 18.37
N GLU A 395 27.69 13.77 17.38
CA GLU A 395 28.32 15.02 16.96
C GLU A 395 27.24 16.02 16.56
N ILE A 396 26.24 15.56 15.80
CA ILE A 396 25.10 16.39 15.39
C ILE A 396 24.27 16.85 16.58
N LEU A 397 23.82 15.93 17.44
CA LEU A 397 23.00 16.27 18.60
C LEU A 397 23.72 17.21 19.58
N THR A 398 25.02 16.97 19.80
CA THR A 398 25.86 17.78 20.69
C THR A 398 26.13 19.16 20.10
N LYS A 399 26.54 19.22 18.82
CA LYS A 399 26.84 20.49 18.13
C LYS A 399 25.63 21.41 18.05
N HIS A 400 24.44 20.84 17.87
CA HIS A 400 23.20 21.61 17.72
C HIS A 400 22.38 21.68 19.02
N ASN A 401 22.87 21.07 20.11
CA ASN A 401 22.21 21.03 21.43
C ASN A 401 20.72 20.63 21.36
N LEU A 402 20.43 19.61 20.54
CA LEU A 402 19.08 19.15 20.24
C LEU A 402 18.57 18.26 21.37
N GLY A 403 17.34 18.50 21.83
CA GLY A 403 16.76 17.84 23.00
C GLY A 403 16.67 18.77 24.22
N PRO A 404 17.80 19.17 24.86
CA PRO A 404 17.79 20.03 26.05
C PRO A 404 17.15 21.42 25.86
N GLN A 405 17.17 21.96 24.63
CA GLN A 405 16.59 23.28 24.33
C GLN A 405 15.10 23.24 23.96
N ASN A 406 14.54 22.05 23.78
CA ASN A 406 13.13 21.90 23.46
C ASN A 406 12.37 21.52 24.73
N LYS A 407 11.27 22.22 24.99
CA LYS A 407 10.37 21.96 26.12
C LYS A 407 9.95 20.49 26.18
N HIS A 408 9.84 19.83 25.03
CA HIS A 408 9.34 18.47 24.89
C HIS A 408 10.42 17.46 24.45
N GLY A 409 11.69 17.72 24.77
CA GLY A 409 12.80 16.80 24.44
C GLY A 409 13.03 16.68 22.94
N PHE A 410 13.08 15.46 22.40
CA PHE A 410 13.26 15.26 20.95
C PHE A 410 11.99 15.50 20.12
N LEU A 411 10.84 15.78 20.74
CA LEU A 411 9.59 16.01 20.02
C LEU A 411 9.34 17.51 19.82
N SER A 412 9.61 18.04 18.62
CA SER A 412 9.41 19.47 18.33
C SER A 412 7.93 19.89 18.26
N ASP A 413 7.64 21.18 18.42
CA ASP A 413 6.28 21.72 18.25
C ASP A 413 5.68 21.47 16.85
N ASP A 414 6.50 21.23 15.82
CA ASP A 414 6.00 20.82 14.50
C ASP A 414 5.56 19.37 14.47
N LEU A 415 6.37 18.46 15.04
CA LEU A 415 6.02 17.06 15.14
C LEU A 415 4.77 16.87 16.02
N ILE A 416 4.67 17.65 17.10
CA ILE A 416 3.47 17.68 17.93
C ILE A 416 2.26 18.08 17.10
N SER A 417 2.37 19.14 16.31
CA SER A 417 1.25 19.65 15.53
C SER A 417 0.90 18.80 14.31
N ILE A 418 1.86 18.06 13.74
CA ILE A 418 1.59 17.00 12.77
C ILE A 418 0.70 15.93 13.40
N LEU A 419 1.12 15.35 14.54
CA LEU A 419 0.36 14.30 15.22
C LEU A 419 -1.03 14.81 15.66
N GLU A 420 -1.11 16.04 16.15
CA GLU A 420 -2.37 16.69 16.48
C GLU A 420 -3.31 16.88 15.28
N THR A 421 -2.75 17.11 14.10
CA THR A 421 -3.50 17.25 12.84
C THR A 421 -4.04 15.89 12.40
N MET A 422 -3.23 14.83 12.54
CA MET A 422 -3.64 13.46 12.24
C MET A 422 -4.75 12.97 13.18
N GLY A 423 -4.81 13.48 14.42
CA GLY A 423 -5.91 13.23 15.35
C GLY A 423 -5.50 12.88 16.79
N TYR A 424 -4.20 12.89 17.11
CA TYR A 424 -3.75 12.75 18.50
C TYR A 424 -4.16 13.97 19.33
N HIS A 425 -4.59 13.76 20.57
CA HIS A 425 -5.07 14.85 21.42
C HIS A 425 -3.96 15.37 22.32
N ARG A 426 -3.60 16.66 22.17
CA ARG A 426 -2.60 17.32 23.01
C ARG A 426 -3.18 17.67 24.38
N LYS A 427 -2.44 17.35 25.43
CA LYS A 427 -2.79 17.68 26.82
C LYS A 427 -3.07 19.16 27.00
N GLY A 428 -4.12 19.47 27.76
CA GLY A 428 -4.53 20.84 28.05
C GLY A 428 -5.20 21.58 26.89
N THR A 429 -5.41 20.93 25.73
CA THR A 429 -6.22 21.48 24.64
C THR A 429 -7.65 20.93 24.67
N PRO A 430 -8.64 21.62 24.07
CA PRO A 430 -10.01 21.10 23.98
C PRO A 430 -10.05 19.71 23.33
N VAL A 431 -10.80 18.78 23.92
CA VAL A 431 -10.95 17.43 23.39
C VAL A 431 -11.68 17.46 22.05
N ASP A 432 -11.12 16.79 21.05
CA ASP A 432 -11.78 16.57 19.77
C ASP A 432 -12.95 15.58 19.95
N ASN A 433 -14.16 16.07 19.67
CA ASN A 433 -15.40 15.33 19.82
C ASN A 433 -15.95 14.78 18.49
N ARG A 434 -15.17 14.85 17.40
CA ARG A 434 -15.52 14.17 16.14
C ARG A 434 -15.74 12.67 16.41
N VAL A 435 -16.72 12.11 15.71
CA VAL A 435 -17.03 10.68 15.75
C VAL A 435 -16.65 10.12 14.40
N PHE A 436 -15.62 9.28 14.36
CA PHE A 436 -15.14 8.65 13.12
C PHE A 436 -15.97 7.41 12.81
N HIS A 437 -16.29 7.24 11.53
CA HIS A 437 -17.09 6.12 11.05
C HIS A 437 -16.19 4.96 10.63
N VAL A 438 -16.44 3.78 11.18
CA VAL A 438 -15.68 2.57 10.83
C VAL A 438 -16.25 1.95 9.54
N ILE A 439 -15.40 1.78 8.52
CA ILE A 439 -15.82 1.20 7.24
C ILE A 439 -15.94 -0.34 7.35
N LYS A 440 -17.11 -0.88 6.99
CA LYS A 440 -17.38 -2.32 7.01
C LYS A 440 -17.07 -2.97 5.66
N LYS A 441 -16.63 -4.23 5.68
CA LYS A 441 -16.34 -5.04 4.48
C LYS A 441 -17.52 -5.14 3.50
N HIS A 442 -18.76 -5.00 3.97
CA HIS A 442 -19.99 -5.06 3.16
C HIS A 442 -20.56 -3.70 2.71
N GLU A 443 -19.93 -2.57 3.07
CA GLU A 443 -20.36 -1.24 2.63
C GLU A 443 -19.60 -0.76 1.36
N VAL A 444 -18.67 -1.57 0.85
CA VAL A 444 -18.07 -1.40 -0.50
C VAL A 444 -19.04 -2.04 -1.51
N ASP A 445 -20.10 -1.29 -1.82
CA ASP A 445 -21.13 -1.49 -2.86
C ASP A 445 -21.31 -2.95 -3.40
N GLU A 446 -22.14 -3.75 -2.71
CA GLU A 446 -22.87 -4.84 -3.37
C GLU A 446 -23.83 -4.31 -4.47
N ASP A 447 -24.10 -3.00 -4.50
CA ASP A 447 -25.02 -2.34 -5.44
C ASP A 447 -24.37 -1.82 -6.74
N LYS A 448 -23.05 -2.03 -6.95
CA LYS A 448 -22.36 -1.67 -8.20
C LYS A 448 -21.57 -2.79 -8.86
N ALA A 449 -21.83 -4.05 -8.48
CA ALA A 449 -21.44 -5.18 -9.30
C ALA A 449 -22.37 -5.29 -10.53
N ILE A 450 -22.26 -4.33 -11.46
CA ILE A 450 -22.77 -4.51 -12.82
C ILE A 450 -21.84 -5.52 -13.50
N VAL A 451 -22.22 -6.78 -13.35
CA VAL A 451 -21.77 -7.86 -14.21
C VAL A 451 -22.45 -7.63 -15.56
N ASP A 452 -21.73 -7.05 -16.51
CA ASP A 452 -22.13 -7.15 -17.90
C ASP A 452 -21.74 -8.54 -18.41
N GLY A 453 -22.76 -9.34 -18.75
CA GLY A 453 -22.53 -10.53 -19.57
C GLY A 453 -23.51 -11.71 -19.56
N LYS A 454 -24.79 -11.55 -19.21
CA LYS A 454 -25.98 -12.09 -19.96
C LYS A 454 -27.21 -12.43 -19.10
N ASP A 455 -28.31 -11.86 -19.59
CA ASP A 455 -29.72 -12.22 -19.49
C ASP A 455 -30.41 -12.13 -18.12
N SER A 456 -30.74 -10.88 -17.81
CA SER A 456 -31.98 -10.55 -17.12
C SER A 456 -33.20 -10.94 -17.97
N LYS A 457 -34.05 -11.82 -17.43
CA LYS A 457 -35.49 -11.76 -17.65
C LYS A 457 -36.21 -11.91 -16.31
N THR A 458 -36.63 -10.74 -15.79
CA THR A 458 -38.01 -10.42 -15.40
C THR A 458 -38.88 -11.62 -14.97
N GLY A 459 -39.52 -11.67 -13.81
CA GLY A 459 -39.72 -10.67 -12.77
C GLY A 459 -40.76 -11.20 -11.77
N SER A 460 -40.63 -10.74 -10.52
CA SER A 460 -41.70 -10.24 -9.64
C SER A 460 -43.04 -11.02 -9.55
N ASN A 461 -43.29 -11.70 -8.42
CA ASN A 461 -44.17 -11.21 -7.34
C ASN A 461 -44.63 -12.34 -6.41
N GLY A 462 -44.79 -11.99 -5.12
CA GLY A 462 -45.91 -12.49 -4.32
C GLY A 462 -45.62 -13.61 -3.31
N ASN A 463 -45.40 -13.19 -2.07
CA ASN A 463 -46.01 -13.70 -0.83
C ASN A 463 -46.78 -15.05 -0.84
N LYS A 464 -46.53 -15.79 0.26
CA LYS A 464 -47.37 -16.77 1.01
C LYS A 464 -47.14 -18.27 0.76
N SER A 465 -46.62 -18.90 1.82
CA SER A 465 -47.27 -19.95 2.62
C SER A 465 -47.77 -21.25 1.96
N SER A 466 -47.27 -22.34 2.55
CA SER A 466 -47.96 -23.60 2.89
C SER A 466 -48.33 -24.62 1.79
N SER A 467 -47.81 -25.83 2.03
CA SER A 467 -48.53 -27.12 2.03
C SER A 467 -49.11 -27.65 0.73
N GLY A 468 -48.60 -28.82 0.32
CA GLY A 468 -49.48 -29.95 0.00
C GLY A 468 -49.34 -30.55 -1.41
N LYS A 469 -48.85 -31.79 -1.42
CA LYS A 469 -49.26 -32.97 -2.22
C LYS A 469 -49.34 -32.91 -3.75
N ASN A 470 -48.62 -33.88 -4.32
CA ASN A 470 -48.98 -34.82 -5.40
C ASN A 470 -49.59 -34.25 -6.70
N ASP A 471 -48.96 -34.50 -7.84
CA ASP A 471 -49.24 -35.72 -8.61
C ASP A 471 -48.28 -35.93 -9.80
N ASN A 472 -48.19 -37.21 -10.16
CA ASN A 472 -47.41 -37.82 -11.24
C ASN A 472 -47.80 -37.32 -12.65
N LEU A 473 -46.84 -37.30 -13.59
CA LEU A 473 -46.87 -38.01 -14.90
C LEU A 473 -45.56 -37.68 -15.66
N LYS A 474 -44.65 -38.66 -15.82
CA LYS A 474 -44.39 -39.49 -17.01
C LYS A 474 -43.55 -38.84 -18.14
N VAL A 475 -42.28 -39.26 -18.14
CA VAL A 475 -41.50 -39.87 -19.24
C VAL A 475 -41.74 -39.36 -20.66
N GLU A 476 -40.70 -38.75 -21.24
CA GLU A 476 -40.19 -39.16 -22.55
C GLU A 476 -38.65 -38.95 -22.62
N GLU A 477 -37.96 -39.98 -23.10
CA GLU A 477 -36.52 -40.07 -23.34
C GLU A 477 -36.09 -39.39 -24.66
N SER A 478 -34.77 -39.28 -24.80
CA SER A 478 -33.97 -38.89 -25.98
C SER A 478 -33.70 -37.37 -26.04
N SER A 479 -32.49 -36.89 -26.30
CA SER A 479 -31.35 -37.48 -26.98
C SER A 479 -30.07 -36.73 -26.60
N SER A 480 -28.95 -37.44 -26.73
CA SER A 480 -27.60 -36.92 -26.76
C SER A 480 -27.43 -35.77 -27.76
N SER A 481 -26.71 -34.71 -27.38
CA SER A 481 -25.73 -34.11 -28.28
C SER A 481 -24.65 -33.36 -27.51
N SER A 482 -23.45 -33.94 -27.55
CA SER A 482 -22.19 -33.23 -27.35
C SER A 482 -22.02 -32.23 -28.49
N LYS A 483 -22.08 -30.93 -28.20
CA LYS A 483 -21.60 -29.92 -29.15
C LYS A 483 -20.10 -29.74 -28.95
N SER A 484 -19.35 -30.58 -29.66
CA SER A 484 -17.98 -30.27 -30.07
C SER A 484 -18.05 -29.13 -31.10
N PHE A 485 -17.27 -28.07 -30.88
CA PHE A 485 -17.06 -27.04 -31.89
C PHE A 485 -16.12 -27.61 -32.97
N TYR A 486 -16.72 -28.15 -34.03
CA TYR A 486 -16.02 -28.57 -35.23
C TYR A 486 -15.69 -27.35 -36.11
N TYR A 487 -14.40 -27.04 -36.24
CA TYR A 487 -13.84 -26.24 -37.33
C TYR A 487 -13.93 -27.04 -38.65
N GLN A 488 -15.13 -27.09 -39.26
CA GLN A 488 -15.35 -27.84 -40.50
C GLN A 488 -15.50 -27.03 -41.81
N PRO A 489 -15.77 -25.71 -41.85
CA PRO A 489 -15.80 -25.04 -43.15
C PRO A 489 -14.40 -24.78 -43.73
N PHE A 490 -13.38 -24.60 -42.89
CA PHE A 490 -12.05 -24.18 -43.36
C PHE A 490 -11.23 -25.33 -43.96
N THR A 491 -11.27 -26.52 -43.35
CA THR A 491 -10.60 -27.72 -43.88
C THR A 491 -11.27 -28.22 -45.15
N LEU A 492 -12.60 -28.11 -45.27
CA LEU A 492 -13.32 -28.47 -46.50
C LEU A 492 -12.96 -27.53 -47.66
N ILE A 493 -12.83 -26.22 -47.40
CA ILE A 493 -12.42 -25.23 -48.40
C ILE A 493 -10.97 -25.49 -48.86
N ILE A 494 -10.07 -25.79 -47.94
CA ILE A 494 -8.67 -26.14 -48.27
C ILE A 494 -8.63 -27.45 -49.07
N PHE A 495 -9.41 -28.46 -48.71
CA PHE A 495 -9.44 -29.74 -49.43
C PHE A 495 -10.04 -29.60 -50.83
N ILE A 496 -11.09 -28.79 -51.01
CA ILE A 496 -11.67 -28.48 -52.33
C ILE A 496 -10.67 -27.72 -53.20
N LEU A 497 -9.97 -26.73 -52.63
CA LEU A 497 -8.91 -25.99 -53.33
C LEU A 497 -7.75 -26.91 -53.74
N PHE A 498 -7.31 -27.82 -52.85
CA PHE A 498 -6.24 -28.76 -53.15
C PHE A 498 -6.65 -29.80 -54.22
N SER A 499 -7.90 -30.26 -54.16
CA SER A 499 -8.47 -31.20 -55.13
C SER A 499 -8.63 -30.56 -56.51
N PHE A 500 -8.99 -29.27 -56.57
CA PHE A 500 -9.05 -28.51 -57.82
C PHE A 500 -7.67 -28.33 -58.45
N ILE A 501 -6.64 -28.08 -57.65
CA ILE A 501 -5.26 -27.90 -58.13
C ILE A 501 -4.68 -29.21 -58.66
N LEU A 502 -4.94 -30.34 -58.00
CA LEU A 502 -4.51 -31.67 -58.46
C LEU A 502 -5.23 -32.16 -59.73
N SER A 503 -6.42 -31.62 -60.03
CA SER A 503 -7.19 -32.02 -61.22
C SER A 503 -6.73 -31.34 -62.52
N PHE A 504 -5.82 -30.36 -62.43
CA PHE A 504 -5.31 -29.58 -63.57
C PHE A 504 -3.77 -29.69 -63.76
N VAL A 505 -3.14 -30.64 -63.07
CA VAL A 505 -1.76 -31.12 -63.30
C VAL A 505 -1.84 -32.53 -63.86
#